data_AF-A0A8B6DQT4-F1
#
_entry.id   AF-A0A8B6DQT4-F1
#
_cell.length_a   1.000
_cell.length_b   1.000
_cell.length_c   1.000
_cell.angle_alpha   90.00
_cell.angle_beta   90.00
_cell.angle_gamma   90.00
#
_symmetry.space_group_name_H-M   'P 1'
#
loop_
_entity.id
_entity.type
_entity.pdbx_description
1 polymer ?
#
loop_
_entity_poly.entity_id
_entity_poly.type
_entity_poly.pdbx_seq_one_letter_code
_entity_poly.pdbx_strand_id
1 'polypeptide(L)'
;MSGECDLFGVYQFNGDTFQVTPEVKTDFEKYGYIVIRNVLDATEVEKLIKEFEDPSTSELLNNNQVQVSDCQGREAKLTIWGHPGNDVSGMVSRSEKVAGTCQQIIEGSHKCGRLDHKLEGQLTVSDPSRLDKIMDRFPMKYCLLNPGDALFFHCNLLHCSGQNSSANRRWALLTAYNTVSNQSCKPHHHPQYQRLEKVPNTAIKSCDKFTDFADKRILVPKTLDSKQVIPKKTT
;
A
#
# COMPACT_ATOMS: atom_id res chain seq x y z
N MET A 1 -7.98 -10.15 28.09
CA MET A 1 -7.14 -8.93 28.17
C MET A 1 -7.28 -8.22 26.84
N SER A 2 -7.96 -7.08 26.81
CA SER A 2 -8.20 -6.26 25.63
C SER A 2 -6.86 -5.64 25.18
N GLY A 3 -6.14 -6.35 24.33
CA GLY A 3 -4.86 -5.91 23.77
C GLY A 3 -5.05 -4.85 22.69
N GLU A 4 -5.62 -3.71 23.04
CA GLU A 4 -5.46 -2.52 22.21
C GLU A 4 -3.97 -2.19 22.19
N CYS A 5 -3.35 -2.34 21.03
CA CYS A 5 -1.99 -1.91 20.81
C CYS A 5 -2.00 -0.38 20.93
N ASP A 6 -1.19 0.20 21.83
CA ASP A 6 -1.00 1.64 21.97
C ASP A 6 -0.35 2.21 20.69
N LEU A 7 -1.17 2.39 19.66
CA LEU A 7 -0.84 3.17 18.48
C LEU A 7 -1.08 4.64 18.82
N PHE A 8 -0.07 5.45 18.58
CA PHE A 8 -0.23 6.90 18.58
C PHE A 8 -0.76 7.39 17.23
N GLY A 9 -1.26 8.63 17.18
CA GLY A 9 -1.76 9.23 15.93
C GLY A 9 -2.96 8.51 15.34
N VAL A 10 -3.91 8.11 16.18
CA VAL A 10 -5.16 7.45 15.76
C VAL A 10 -6.28 8.49 15.71
N TYR A 11 -6.90 8.61 14.54
CA TYR A 11 -7.94 9.57 14.24
C TYR A 11 -9.18 8.87 13.68
N GLN A 12 -10.33 9.55 13.73
CA GLN A 12 -11.59 9.05 13.22
C GLN A 12 -11.98 9.81 11.94
N PHE A 13 -12.35 9.08 10.89
CA PHE A 13 -12.99 9.68 9.73
C PHE A 13 -14.48 9.89 10.00
N ASN A 14 -14.97 11.12 9.75
CA ASN A 14 -16.33 11.55 10.05
C ASN A 14 -17.22 11.73 8.80
N GLY A 15 -16.83 11.17 7.65
CA GLY A 15 -17.71 10.99 6.49
C GLY A 15 -17.42 11.89 5.28
N ASP A 16 -17.25 13.20 5.47
CA ASP A 16 -17.17 14.12 4.32
C ASP A 16 -15.73 14.42 3.88
N THR A 17 -14.89 14.92 4.79
CA THR A 17 -13.50 15.25 4.48
C THR A 17 -12.65 15.07 5.73
N PHE A 18 -11.45 14.49 5.57
CA PHE A 18 -10.48 14.43 6.64
C PHE A 18 -9.63 15.70 6.65
N GLN A 19 -9.71 16.47 7.74
CA GLN A 19 -8.91 17.69 7.89
C GLN A 19 -7.56 17.34 8.53
N VAL A 20 -6.48 17.67 7.82
CA VAL A 20 -5.11 17.46 8.32
C VAL A 20 -4.75 18.62 9.26
N THR A 21 -5.10 18.48 10.53
CA THR A 21 -4.81 19.46 11.58
C THR A 21 -3.31 19.56 11.88
N PRO A 22 -2.83 20.62 12.55
CA PRO A 22 -1.44 20.71 13.01
C PRO A 22 -1.03 19.52 13.90
N GLU A 23 -1.96 18.96 14.67
CA GLU A 23 -1.74 17.77 15.49
C GLU A 23 -1.48 16.53 14.62
N VAL A 24 -2.32 16.29 13.61
CA VAL A 24 -2.14 15.20 12.63
C VAL A 24 -0.76 15.29 11.97
N LYS A 25 -0.33 16.50 11.58
CA LYS A 25 1.00 16.71 10.99
C LYS A 25 2.11 16.40 11.99
N THR A 26 1.96 16.90 13.22
CA THR A 26 2.93 16.67 14.30
C THR A 26 3.09 15.18 14.58
N ASP A 27 2.00 14.43 14.65
CA ASP A 27 2.03 12.98 14.85
C ASP A 27 2.67 12.25 13.67
N PHE A 28 2.29 12.60 12.44
CA PHE A 28 2.91 12.01 11.24
C PHE A 28 4.42 12.26 11.19
N GLU A 29 4.87 13.48 11.50
CA GLU A 29 6.30 13.83 11.56
C GLU A 29 7.01 13.11 12.71
N LYS A 30 6.36 12.98 13.86
CA LYS A 30 6.92 12.38 15.06
C LYS A 30 7.09 10.87 14.90
N TYR A 31 6.01 10.17 14.52
CA TYR A 31 5.92 8.71 14.51
C TYR A 31 6.17 8.09 13.13
N GLY A 32 6.00 8.88 12.06
CA GLY A 32 6.14 8.44 10.67
C GLY A 32 4.87 7.80 10.11
N TYR A 33 3.77 7.82 10.86
CA TYR A 33 2.48 7.29 10.46
C TYR A 33 1.33 7.98 11.17
N ILE A 34 0.13 7.80 10.65
CA ILE A 34 -1.16 8.03 11.33
C ILE A 34 -2.13 6.92 10.95
N VAL A 35 -3.06 6.59 11.83
CA VAL A 35 -4.19 5.69 11.54
C VAL A 35 -5.45 6.52 11.45
N ILE A 36 -6.24 6.31 10.41
CA ILE A 36 -7.56 6.91 10.26
C ILE A 36 -8.59 5.77 10.25
N ARG A 37 -9.44 5.75 11.26
CA ARG A 37 -10.50 4.76 11.43
C ARG A 37 -11.68 5.06 10.52
N ASN A 38 -12.30 4.01 9.98
CA ASN A 38 -13.52 4.09 9.16
C ASN A 38 -13.38 5.04 7.94
N VAL A 39 -12.23 5.01 7.26
CA VAL A 39 -12.02 5.73 6.00
C VAL A 39 -12.99 5.23 4.92
N LEU A 40 -13.16 3.91 4.85
CA LEU A 40 -14.19 3.28 4.04
C LEU A 40 -15.30 2.79 4.97
N ASP A 41 -16.54 3.12 4.65
CA ASP A 41 -17.68 2.56 5.36
C ASP A 41 -17.98 1.12 4.91
N ALA A 42 -18.91 0.47 5.61
CA ALA A 42 -19.27 -0.92 5.33
C ALA A 42 -19.72 -1.15 3.88
N THR A 43 -20.44 -0.20 3.27
CA THR A 43 -20.90 -0.31 1.88
C THR A 43 -19.73 -0.24 0.90
N GLU A 44 -18.78 0.65 1.16
CA GLU A 44 -17.58 0.79 0.32
C GLU A 44 -16.65 -0.40 0.46
N VAL A 45 -16.47 -0.93 1.67
CA VAL A 45 -15.74 -2.17 1.94
C VAL A 45 -16.38 -3.34 1.21
N GLU A 46 -17.71 -3.47 1.26
CA GLU A 46 -18.44 -4.53 0.56
C GLU A 46 -18.23 -4.45 -0.97
N LYS A 47 -18.22 -3.24 -1.56
CA LYS A 47 -17.94 -3.07 -3.00
C LYS A 47 -16.53 -3.53 -3.36
N LEU A 48 -15.52 -3.21 -2.54
CA LEU A 48 -14.15 -3.69 -2.76
C LEU A 48 -14.05 -5.22 -2.66
N ILE A 49 -14.70 -5.82 -1.66
CA ILE A 49 -14.71 -7.28 -1.51
C ILE A 49 -15.34 -7.93 -2.74
N LYS A 50 -16.50 -7.42 -3.20
CA LYS A 50 -17.15 -7.91 -4.43
C LYS A 50 -16.28 -7.76 -5.67
N GLU A 51 -15.55 -6.65 -5.81
CA GLU A 51 -14.60 -6.46 -6.92
C GLU A 51 -13.52 -7.54 -6.92
N PHE A 52 -12.88 -7.78 -5.77
CA PHE A 52 -11.77 -8.74 -5.68
C PHE A 52 -12.22 -10.21 -5.73
N GLU A 53 -13.42 -10.51 -5.26
CA GLU A 53 -14.02 -11.85 -5.34
C GLU A 53 -14.70 -12.15 -6.68
N ASP A 54 -14.91 -11.14 -7.54
CA ASP A 54 -15.41 -11.37 -8.89
C ASP A 54 -14.49 -12.35 -9.64
N PRO A 55 -15.03 -13.38 -10.32
CA PRO A 55 -14.23 -14.40 -10.99
C PRO A 55 -13.23 -13.83 -12.00
N SER A 56 -13.60 -12.79 -12.74
CA SER A 56 -12.72 -12.20 -13.76
C SER A 56 -11.58 -11.39 -13.13
N THR A 57 -11.87 -10.67 -12.04
CA THR A 57 -10.84 -9.99 -11.25
C THR A 57 -9.90 -11.00 -10.60
N SER A 58 -10.46 -12.02 -9.96
CA SER A 58 -9.71 -13.09 -9.32
C SER A 58 -8.81 -13.82 -10.32
N GLU A 59 -9.31 -14.13 -11.52
CA GLU A 59 -8.52 -14.71 -12.60
C GLU A 59 -7.38 -13.77 -13.03
N LEU A 60 -7.67 -12.49 -13.26
CA LEU A 60 -6.66 -11.49 -13.61
C LEU A 60 -5.58 -11.36 -12.53
N LEU A 61 -5.95 -11.32 -11.25
CA LEU A 61 -5.00 -11.25 -10.15
C LEU A 61 -4.15 -12.52 -10.09
N ASN A 62 -4.76 -13.71 -10.20
CA ASN A 62 -4.06 -14.98 -10.16
C ASN A 62 -3.09 -15.15 -11.34
N ASN A 63 -3.45 -14.69 -12.53
CA ASN A 63 -2.64 -14.77 -13.74
C ASN A 63 -1.47 -13.77 -13.74
N ASN A 64 -1.53 -12.71 -12.93
CA ASN A 64 -0.53 -11.65 -12.90
C ASN A 64 0.18 -11.51 -11.54
N GLN A 65 -0.03 -12.43 -10.61
CA GLN A 65 0.64 -12.42 -9.31
C GLN A 65 2.11 -12.85 -9.43
N VAL A 66 2.97 -12.22 -8.64
CA VAL A 66 4.30 -12.73 -8.30
C VAL A 66 4.22 -13.34 -6.91
N GLN A 67 4.67 -14.58 -6.82
CA GLN A 67 4.91 -15.24 -5.55
C GLN A 67 6.26 -14.78 -5.02
N VAL A 68 6.24 -14.21 -3.82
CA VAL A 68 7.44 -13.74 -3.14
C VAL A 68 7.68 -14.65 -1.95
N SER A 69 8.65 -15.55 -2.10
CA SER A 69 9.05 -16.48 -1.06
C SER A 69 10.15 -15.89 -0.17
N ASP A 70 10.07 -16.16 1.12
CA ASP A 70 11.12 -15.82 2.07
C ASP A 70 12.13 -16.96 2.27
N CYS A 71 13.17 -16.71 3.07
CA CYS A 71 14.18 -17.71 3.42
C CYS A 71 13.66 -18.85 4.32
N GLN A 72 12.41 -18.79 4.77
CA GLN A 72 11.76 -19.78 5.63
C GLN A 72 10.65 -20.58 4.89
N GLY A 73 10.53 -20.41 3.57
CA GLY A 73 9.54 -21.11 2.75
C GLY A 73 8.11 -20.56 2.86
N ARG A 74 7.92 -19.37 3.43
CA ARG A 74 6.63 -18.66 3.48
C ARG A 74 6.46 -17.82 2.22
N GLU A 75 5.23 -17.71 1.74
CA GLU A 75 4.93 -17.07 0.46
C GLU A 75 3.90 -15.96 0.60
N ALA A 76 4.15 -14.83 -0.06
CA ALA A 76 3.17 -13.78 -0.31
C ALA A 76 2.84 -13.72 -1.81
N LYS A 77 1.59 -13.42 -2.15
CA LYS A 77 1.13 -13.24 -3.53
C LYS A 77 0.89 -11.75 -3.77
N LEU A 78 1.60 -11.18 -4.75
CA LEU A 78 1.59 -9.75 -5.03
C LEU A 78 1.24 -9.47 -6.49
N THR A 79 0.22 -8.65 -6.72
CA THR A 79 -0.10 -8.09 -8.03
C THR A 79 0.04 -6.58 -7.96
N ILE A 80 0.82 -6.00 -8.88
CA ILE A 80 1.11 -4.55 -8.92
C ILE A 80 0.57 -3.97 -10.23
N TRP A 81 -0.03 -2.79 -10.18
CA TRP A 81 -0.36 -2.01 -11.37
C TRP A 81 0.13 -0.57 -11.22
N GLY A 82 0.50 0.04 -12.34
CA GLY A 82 1.18 1.34 -12.38
C GLY A 82 0.24 2.53 -12.55
N HIS A 83 -1.05 2.29 -12.77
CA HIS A 83 -2.05 3.35 -12.92
C HIS A 83 -3.36 2.92 -12.25
N PRO A 84 -4.00 3.77 -11.42
CA PRO A 84 -5.31 3.46 -10.87
C PRO A 84 -6.34 3.35 -12.00
N GLY A 85 -7.12 2.27 -11.99
CA GLY A 85 -8.16 2.02 -12.99
C GLY A 85 -9.41 2.87 -12.78
N ASN A 86 -10.43 2.57 -13.59
CA ASN A 86 -11.78 3.11 -13.44
C ASN A 86 -12.72 2.15 -12.69
N ASP A 87 -12.16 1.12 -12.05
CA ASP A 87 -12.85 0.17 -11.20
C ASP A 87 -12.92 0.63 -9.73
N VAL A 88 -13.55 -0.16 -8.86
CA VAL A 88 -13.79 0.20 -7.46
C VAL A 88 -12.47 0.47 -6.71
N SER A 89 -11.45 -0.35 -6.87
CA SER A 89 -10.13 -0.15 -6.25
C SER A 89 -9.36 1.03 -6.85
N GLY A 90 -9.61 1.35 -8.13
CA GLY A 90 -9.21 2.61 -8.76
C GLY A 90 -9.90 3.83 -8.14
N MET A 91 -11.22 3.76 -7.88
CA MET A 91 -11.95 4.83 -7.17
C MET A 91 -11.44 5.00 -5.76
N VAL A 92 -11.21 3.91 -5.03
CA VAL A 92 -10.66 3.95 -3.68
C VAL A 92 -9.31 4.64 -3.69
N SER A 93 -8.40 4.28 -4.61
CA SER A 93 -7.08 4.91 -4.76
C SER A 93 -7.14 6.40 -5.15
N ARG A 94 -8.20 6.85 -5.82
CA ARG A 94 -8.39 8.24 -6.30
C ARG A 94 -9.32 9.09 -5.42
N SER A 95 -10.01 8.46 -4.49
CA SER A 95 -10.90 9.13 -3.55
C SER A 95 -10.10 10.02 -2.61
N GLU A 96 -10.71 11.10 -2.13
CA GLU A 96 -10.02 12.08 -1.30
C GLU A 96 -9.59 11.53 0.06
N LYS A 97 -10.20 10.42 0.49
CA LYS A 97 -10.08 9.89 1.85
C LYS A 97 -9.05 8.76 2.03
N VAL A 98 -8.43 8.23 0.98
CA VAL A 98 -7.64 6.99 1.08
C VAL A 98 -6.12 7.20 0.96
N ALA A 99 -5.36 6.51 1.81
CA ALA A 99 -4.03 5.92 1.55
C ALA A 99 -3.87 4.65 2.42
N GLY A 100 -2.99 3.73 2.01
CA GLY A 100 -3.11 2.30 2.35
C GLY A 100 -2.23 1.71 3.47
N THR A 101 -2.66 0.51 3.89
CA THR A 101 -2.33 -0.31 5.08
C THR A 101 -0.91 -0.91 5.23
N CYS A 102 -0.47 -1.12 6.48
CA CYS A 102 0.61 -2.04 6.88
C CYS A 102 0.26 -2.72 8.23
N GLN A 103 0.88 -3.86 8.60
CA GLN A 103 0.52 -4.59 9.83
C GLN A 103 1.54 -4.53 10.96
N GLN A 104 2.80 -4.25 10.67
CA GLN A 104 3.83 -4.01 11.68
C GLN A 104 4.67 -2.83 11.22
N ILE A 105 4.91 -1.88 12.11
CA ILE A 105 5.76 -0.72 11.88
C ILE A 105 6.87 -0.69 12.92
N ILE A 106 8.00 -0.10 12.56
CA ILE A 106 9.00 0.33 13.52
C ILE A 106 8.86 1.84 13.68
N GLU A 107 8.19 2.27 14.74
CA GLU A 107 7.80 3.68 14.95
C GLU A 107 9.03 4.59 14.98
N GLY A 108 8.97 5.72 14.28
CA GLY A 108 10.07 6.69 14.22
C GLY A 108 11.21 6.30 13.27
N SER A 109 11.22 5.07 12.72
CA SER A 109 12.30 4.59 11.84
C SER A 109 12.43 5.38 10.54
N HIS A 110 11.38 6.10 10.11
CA HIS A 110 11.44 7.00 8.94
C HIS A 110 12.52 8.07 9.06
N LYS A 111 12.93 8.42 10.29
CA LYS A 111 14.02 9.35 10.59
C LYS A 111 15.42 8.77 10.36
N CYS A 112 15.54 7.46 10.13
CA CYS A 112 16.82 6.83 9.77
C CYS A 112 17.27 7.17 8.34
N GLY A 113 16.46 7.90 7.58
CA GLY A 113 16.70 8.23 6.18
C GLY A 113 16.50 7.02 5.27
N ARG A 114 16.97 7.16 4.03
CA ARG A 114 16.85 6.10 3.02
C ARG A 114 17.68 4.88 3.44
N LEU A 115 17.02 3.72 3.48
CA LEU A 115 17.66 2.43 3.67
C LEU A 115 17.77 1.74 2.31
N ASP A 116 18.93 1.12 2.06
CA ASP A 116 19.12 0.32 0.85
C ASP A 116 18.41 -1.01 1.02
N HIS A 117 17.64 -1.38 -0.01
CA HIS A 117 17.02 -2.69 -0.09
C HIS A 117 18.06 -3.72 -0.53
N LYS A 118 18.09 -4.86 0.16
CA LYS A 118 18.77 -6.07 -0.27
C LYS A 118 17.72 -7.14 -0.60
N LEU A 119 18.08 -8.06 -1.47
CA LEU A 119 17.26 -9.25 -1.69
C LEU A 119 17.72 -10.34 -0.72
N GLU A 120 16.78 -10.90 0.04
CA GLU A 120 16.98 -12.12 0.82
C GLU A 120 15.94 -13.14 0.37
N GLY A 121 16.38 -14.14 -0.39
CA GLY A 121 15.47 -14.92 -1.23
C GLY A 121 14.85 -14.03 -2.31
N GLN A 122 13.52 -13.99 -2.37
CA GLN A 122 12.77 -13.10 -3.28
C GLN A 122 12.22 -11.86 -2.57
N LEU A 123 12.35 -11.77 -1.24
CA LEU A 123 11.89 -10.63 -0.48
C LEU A 123 12.87 -9.47 -0.57
N THR A 124 12.29 -8.28 -0.63
CA THR A 124 13.03 -7.03 -0.43
C THR A 124 13.16 -6.79 1.06
N VAL A 125 14.37 -6.92 1.60
CA VAL A 125 14.68 -6.72 3.02
C VAL A 125 15.56 -5.48 3.22
N SER A 126 15.48 -4.88 4.40
CA SER A 126 16.47 -3.90 4.82
C SER A 126 17.74 -4.61 5.29
N ASP A 127 18.89 -3.95 5.21
CA ASP A 127 20.17 -4.50 5.72
C ASP A 127 20.00 -5.03 7.16
N PRO A 128 20.15 -6.35 7.40
CA PRO A 128 19.90 -6.95 8.71
C PRO A 128 20.75 -6.34 9.83
N SER A 129 22.02 -6.04 9.54
CA SER A 129 22.93 -5.45 10.53
C SER A 129 22.45 -4.06 11.00
N ARG A 130 21.80 -3.32 10.11
CA ARG A 130 21.21 -2.01 10.40
C ARG A 130 19.83 -2.17 11.04
N LEU A 131 19.05 -3.14 10.60
CA LEU A 131 17.72 -3.44 11.15
C LEU A 131 17.82 -3.80 12.64
N ASP A 132 18.78 -4.66 13.03
CA ASP A 132 18.99 -5.03 14.43
C ASP A 132 19.24 -3.79 15.31
N LYS A 133 20.11 -2.88 14.87
CA LYS A 133 20.40 -1.63 15.58
C LYS A 133 19.23 -0.66 15.61
N ILE A 134 18.34 -0.72 14.62
CA ILE A 134 17.12 0.08 14.59
C ILE A 134 16.11 -0.51 15.57
N MET A 135 15.92 -1.83 15.60
CA MET A 135 15.02 -2.52 16.54
C MET A 135 15.46 -2.36 18.00
N ASP A 136 16.77 -2.25 18.26
CA ASP A 136 17.30 -1.90 19.59
C ASP A 136 16.87 -0.49 20.08
N ARG A 137 16.54 0.42 19.15
CA ARG A 137 16.28 1.84 19.43
C ARG A 137 14.83 2.26 19.29
N PHE A 138 14.09 1.59 18.41
CA PHE A 138 12.75 2.00 18.00
C PHE A 138 11.76 0.85 18.23
N PRO A 139 10.59 1.12 18.84
CA PRO A 139 9.65 0.06 19.14
C PRO A 139 8.97 -0.45 17.88
N MET A 140 8.89 -1.77 17.75
CA MET A 140 7.96 -2.41 16.82
C MET A 140 6.54 -2.30 17.39
N LYS A 141 5.60 -1.85 16.57
CA LYS A 141 4.17 -1.74 16.90
C LYS A 141 3.33 -2.57 15.93
N TYR A 142 2.33 -3.25 16.47
CA TYR A 142 1.32 -3.93 15.66
C TYR A 142 0.23 -2.95 15.26
N CYS A 143 0.04 -2.77 13.96
CA CYS A 143 -1.03 -1.94 13.42
C CYS A 143 -2.27 -2.81 13.14
N LEU A 144 -3.11 -2.99 14.16
CA LEU A 144 -4.37 -3.72 14.01
C LEU A 144 -5.43 -2.80 13.39
N LEU A 145 -5.91 -3.19 12.21
CA LEU A 145 -6.87 -2.45 11.39
C LEU A 145 -8.16 -3.25 11.25
N ASN A 146 -9.29 -2.60 11.46
CA ASN A 146 -10.60 -3.14 11.11
C ASN A 146 -10.87 -2.92 9.61
N PRO A 147 -11.80 -3.66 9.00
CA PRO A 147 -12.25 -3.37 7.65
C PRO A 147 -12.68 -1.90 7.52
N GLY A 148 -12.10 -1.20 6.54
CA GLY A 148 -12.35 0.21 6.29
C GLY A 148 -11.41 1.19 7.02
N ASP A 149 -10.58 0.72 7.95
CA ASP A 149 -9.50 1.54 8.50
C ASP A 149 -8.35 1.70 7.49
N ALA A 150 -7.65 2.82 7.60
CA ALA A 150 -6.50 3.15 6.78
C ALA A 150 -5.29 3.49 7.65
N LEU A 151 -4.12 2.98 7.28
CA LEU A 151 -2.84 3.45 7.79
C LEU A 151 -2.26 4.39 6.74
N PHE A 152 -1.78 5.56 7.13
CA PHE A 152 -0.96 6.42 6.28
C PHE A 152 0.43 6.42 6.87
N PHE A 153 1.45 6.10 6.08
CA PHE A 153 2.81 6.01 6.60
C PHE A 153 3.83 6.58 5.62
N HIS A 154 4.93 7.07 6.18
CA HIS A 154 6.04 7.63 5.43
C HIS A 154 6.78 6.51 4.66
N CYS A 155 7.23 6.78 3.43
CA CYS A 155 7.85 5.75 2.58
C CYS A 155 9.14 5.13 3.14
N ASN A 156 9.85 5.84 4.02
CA ASN A 156 11.02 5.33 4.75
C ASN A 156 10.67 4.66 6.10
N LEU A 157 9.40 4.63 6.51
CA LEU A 157 9.02 3.93 7.74
C LEU A 157 9.19 2.42 7.49
N LEU A 158 10.04 1.78 8.28
CA LEU A 158 10.21 0.34 8.21
C LEU A 158 8.92 -0.34 8.65
N HIS A 159 8.47 -1.28 7.82
CA HIS A 159 7.25 -2.01 8.03
C HIS A 159 7.37 -3.41 7.46
N CYS A 160 6.56 -4.33 8.00
CA CYS A 160 6.40 -5.65 7.45
C CYS A 160 4.98 -6.17 7.71
N SER A 161 4.72 -7.39 7.25
CA SER A 161 3.49 -8.09 7.59
C SER A 161 3.83 -9.40 8.27
N GLY A 162 3.14 -9.71 9.36
CA GLY A 162 3.22 -11.02 10.00
C GLY A 162 2.57 -12.11 9.15
N GLN A 163 2.91 -13.36 9.46
CA GLN A 163 2.30 -14.52 8.82
C GLN A 163 0.78 -14.57 9.08
N ASN A 164 0.01 -14.86 8.04
CA ASN A 164 -1.42 -15.14 8.19
C ASN A 164 -1.62 -16.62 8.52
N SER A 165 -1.96 -16.91 9.78
CA SER A 165 -2.26 -18.27 10.27
C SER A 165 -3.77 -18.54 10.36
N SER A 166 -4.62 -17.65 9.85
CA SER A 166 -6.07 -17.82 9.86
C SER A 166 -6.56 -18.56 8.60
N ALA A 167 -7.79 -19.09 8.66
CA ALA A 167 -8.46 -19.67 7.49
C ALA A 167 -8.92 -18.59 6.48
N ASN A 168 -8.88 -17.31 6.85
CA ASN A 168 -9.38 -16.21 6.04
C ASN A 168 -8.25 -15.55 5.25
N ARG A 169 -8.55 -15.12 4.03
CA ARG A 169 -7.63 -14.29 3.24
C ARG A 169 -7.52 -12.90 3.86
N ARG A 170 -6.31 -12.36 3.83
CA ARG A 170 -6.02 -10.99 4.26
C ARG A 170 -5.76 -10.15 3.04
N TRP A 171 -6.71 -9.30 2.69
CA TRP A 171 -6.57 -8.33 1.58
C TRP A 171 -5.99 -7.02 2.10
N ALA A 172 -5.04 -6.47 1.35
CA ALA A 172 -4.47 -5.16 1.61
C ALA A 172 -4.37 -4.42 0.28
N LEU A 173 -4.98 -3.24 0.20
CA LEU A 173 -4.83 -2.34 -0.94
C LEU A 173 -3.78 -1.28 -0.58
N LEU A 174 -2.65 -1.32 -1.29
CA LEU A 174 -1.56 -0.37 -1.09
C LEU A 174 -1.55 0.62 -2.25
N THR A 175 -1.65 1.90 -1.90
CA THR A 175 -1.56 3.00 -2.87
C THR A 175 -0.41 3.90 -2.46
N ALA A 176 0.59 4.02 -3.33
CA ALA A 176 1.75 4.87 -3.12
C ALA A 176 1.55 6.21 -3.83
N TYR A 177 1.66 7.30 -3.08
CA TYR A 177 1.61 8.65 -3.62
C TYR A 177 3.02 9.24 -3.70
N ASN A 178 3.25 10.06 -4.73
CA ASN A 178 4.52 10.76 -4.89
C ASN A 178 4.27 12.21 -5.32
N THR A 179 5.13 13.13 -4.88
CA THR A 179 5.03 14.54 -5.28
C THR A 179 5.54 14.72 -6.71
N VAL A 180 5.05 15.75 -7.40
CA VAL A 180 5.57 16.15 -8.73
C VAL A 180 7.08 16.42 -8.68
N SER A 181 7.57 16.92 -7.54
CA SER A 181 8.98 17.24 -7.33
C SER A 181 9.89 16.02 -7.16
N ASN A 182 9.33 14.83 -6.87
CA ASN A 182 10.11 13.61 -6.69
C ASN A 182 10.02 12.69 -7.93
N GLN A 183 10.06 13.30 -9.11
CA GLN A 183 10.05 12.61 -10.39
C GLN A 183 11.35 11.84 -10.64
N SER A 184 11.24 10.56 -11.03
CA SER A 184 12.43 9.78 -11.36
C SER A 184 13.19 10.38 -12.54
N CYS A 185 14.49 10.65 -12.35
CA CYS A 185 15.37 11.20 -13.38
C CYS A 185 15.64 10.23 -14.54
N LYS A 186 15.44 8.93 -14.34
CA LYS A 186 15.62 7.89 -15.36
C LYS A 186 14.31 7.12 -15.57
N PRO A 187 13.98 6.74 -16.81
CA PRO A 187 12.93 5.76 -17.06
C PRO A 187 13.20 4.48 -16.26
N HIS A 188 12.17 3.96 -15.60
CA HIS A 188 12.23 2.77 -14.77
C HIS A 188 10.96 1.94 -14.97
N HIS A 189 10.91 0.72 -14.43
CA HIS A 189 9.72 -0.13 -14.53
C HIS A 189 8.54 0.36 -13.66
N HIS A 190 8.82 1.25 -12.68
CA HIS A 190 7.79 1.96 -11.93
C HIS A 190 7.32 3.20 -12.70
N PRO A 191 6.04 3.60 -12.57
CA PRO A 191 5.51 4.77 -13.23
C PRO A 191 6.30 6.03 -12.86
N GLN A 192 6.68 6.78 -13.89
CA GLN A 192 6.98 8.20 -13.75
C GLN A 192 5.69 8.97 -13.43
N TYR A 193 5.84 10.19 -12.92
CA TYR A 193 4.75 11.08 -12.55
C TYR A 193 3.65 11.08 -13.60
N GLN A 194 2.46 10.74 -13.13
CA GLN A 194 1.22 10.87 -13.85
C GLN A 194 0.27 11.66 -12.95
N ARG A 195 -0.35 12.70 -13.50
CA ARG A 195 -1.29 13.52 -12.73
C ARG A 195 -2.44 12.64 -12.25
N LEU A 196 -2.65 12.62 -10.94
CA LEU A 196 -3.80 11.94 -10.36
C LEU A 196 -5.04 12.85 -10.48
N GLU A 197 -6.03 12.39 -11.22
CA GLU A 197 -7.34 13.04 -11.27
C GLU A 197 -8.17 12.55 -10.08
N LYS A 198 -8.41 13.46 -9.13
CA LYS A 198 -9.23 13.17 -7.95
C LYS A 198 -10.70 13.00 -8.33
N VAL A 199 -11.38 12.12 -7.62
CA VAL A 199 -12.83 11.93 -7.73
C VAL A 199 -13.52 12.22 -6.39
N PRO A 200 -14.80 12.65 -6.39
CA PRO A 200 -15.55 12.80 -5.15
C PRO A 200 -15.62 11.49 -4.36
N ASN A 201 -15.72 11.56 -3.03
CA ASN A 201 -15.85 10.35 -2.19
C ASN A 201 -17.05 9.47 -2.58
N THR A 202 -18.14 10.09 -3.08
CA THR A 202 -19.33 9.39 -3.59
C THR A 202 -19.03 8.49 -4.79
N ALA A 203 -17.92 8.70 -5.51
CA ALA A 203 -17.53 7.91 -6.67
C ALA A 203 -17.30 6.44 -6.34
N ILE A 204 -16.87 6.09 -5.11
CA ILE A 204 -16.70 4.69 -4.70
C ILE A 204 -18.06 3.97 -4.73
N LYS A 205 -19.08 4.61 -4.13
CA LYS A 205 -20.43 4.04 -4.05
C LYS A 205 -21.13 4.02 -5.40
N SER A 206 -20.96 5.06 -6.22
CA SER A 206 -21.57 5.16 -7.54
C SER A 206 -20.83 4.41 -8.65
N CYS A 207 -19.68 3.79 -8.35
CA CYS A 207 -18.93 3.04 -9.37
C CYS A 207 -19.54 1.66 -9.58
N ASP A 208 -19.99 1.39 -10.80
CA ASP A 208 -20.57 0.11 -11.21
C ASP A 208 -19.61 -0.74 -12.04
N LYS A 209 -18.37 -0.26 -12.20
CA LYS A 209 -17.29 -0.94 -12.89
C LYS A 209 -16.49 -1.76 -11.88
N PHE A 210 -16.68 -3.06 -11.88
CA PHE A 210 -15.95 -3.99 -10.99
C PHE A 210 -14.78 -4.69 -11.71
N THR A 211 -14.79 -4.68 -13.05
CA THR A 211 -13.90 -5.52 -13.87
C THR A 211 -13.23 -4.72 -15.00
N ASP A 212 -13.28 -3.38 -14.93
CA ASP A 212 -12.68 -2.49 -15.93
C ASP A 212 -11.20 -2.25 -15.65
N PHE A 213 -10.38 -3.21 -16.09
CA PHE A 213 -8.92 -3.19 -15.92
C PHE A 213 -8.17 -2.60 -17.11
N ALA A 214 -8.87 -2.10 -18.15
CA ALA A 214 -8.24 -1.64 -19.38
C ALA A 214 -7.22 -0.51 -19.13
N ASP A 215 -7.51 0.34 -18.16
CA ASP A 215 -6.68 1.48 -17.77
C ASP A 215 -5.66 1.13 -16.66
N LYS A 216 -5.73 -0.08 -16.11
CA LYS A 216 -4.74 -0.59 -15.15
C LYS A 216 -3.58 -1.19 -15.90
N ARG A 217 -2.52 -0.41 -16.05
CA ARG A 217 -1.25 -0.93 -16.57
C ARG A 217 -0.65 -1.91 -15.56
N ILE A 218 -0.99 -3.20 -15.66
CA ILE A 218 -0.42 -4.26 -14.82
C ILE A 218 1.09 -4.25 -14.99
N LEU A 219 1.78 -4.05 -13.88
CA LEU A 219 3.23 -4.18 -13.82
C LEU A 219 3.49 -5.62 -13.45
N VAL A 220 3.71 -6.46 -14.45
CA VAL A 220 4.31 -7.78 -14.20
C VAL A 220 5.75 -7.48 -13.83
N PRO A 221 6.19 -7.75 -12.58
CA PRO A 221 7.61 -7.87 -12.27
C PRO A 221 8.04 -9.15 -12.99
N LYS A 222 8.21 -9.09 -14.32
CA LYS A 222 8.93 -10.12 -15.05
C LYS A 222 10.25 -10.23 -14.31
N THR A 223 10.56 -11.45 -13.88
CA THR A 223 11.79 -11.86 -13.19
C THR A 223 12.80 -10.73 -13.07
N LEU A 224 13.19 -10.39 -11.85
CA LEU A 224 14.29 -9.47 -11.50
C LEU A 224 15.66 -9.85 -12.14
N ASP A 225 15.67 -10.61 -13.23
CA ASP A 225 16.76 -10.71 -14.17
C ASP A 225 16.80 -9.48 -15.09
N SER A 226 17.86 -8.73 -14.85
CA SER A 226 18.42 -7.67 -15.68
C SER A 226 18.28 -7.89 -17.20
N LYS A 227 18.11 -6.77 -17.92
CA LYS A 227 18.27 -6.57 -19.38
C LYS A 227 17.04 -6.86 -20.25
N GLN A 228 16.10 -5.91 -20.33
CA GLN A 228 15.48 -5.60 -21.63
C GLN A 228 15.38 -4.08 -21.81
N VAL A 229 16.19 -3.57 -22.72
CA VAL A 229 16.09 -2.23 -23.32
C VAL A 229 14.75 -2.16 -24.05
N ILE A 230 13.88 -1.23 -23.66
CA ILE A 230 12.66 -0.92 -24.41
C ILE A 230 13.11 -0.40 -25.79
N PRO A 231 12.74 -1.03 -26.91
CA PRO A 231 13.11 -0.51 -28.22
C PRO A 231 12.44 0.86 -28.41
N LYS A 232 13.23 1.87 -28.80
CA LYS A 232 12.71 3.16 -29.26
C LYS A 232 11.71 2.87 -30.38
N LYS A 233 10.47 3.35 -30.25
CA LYS A 233 9.62 3.56 -31.42
C LYS A 233 10.30 4.63 -32.27
N THR A 234 10.86 4.20 -33.39
CA THR A 234 11.24 5.11 -34.48
C THR A 234 9.96 5.74 -35.01
N THR A 235 10.02 7.05 -35.21
CA THR A 235 9.06 7.86 -35.98
C THR A 235 8.78 7.26 -37.34
#